data_AF-A0A965I0M3-F1
#
_entry.id   AF-A0A965I0M3-F1
#
_cell.length_a   1.000
_cell.length_b   1.000
_cell.length_c   1.000
_cell.angle_alpha   90.00
_cell.angle_beta   90.00
_cell.angle_gamma   90.00
#
_symmetry.space_group_name_H-M   'P 1'
#
loop_
_entity.id
_entity.type
_entity.pdbx_description
1 polymer ?
#
loop_
_entity_poly.entity_id
_entity_poly.type
_entity_poly.pdbx_seq_one_letter_code
_entity_poly.pdbx_strand_id
1 'polypeptide(L)'
;MERGDALKDMHEHLRAEADEPMDQVHEMESVKKKTQIIAIYGKGGIGKSFTLANLSHMMAEQGKRVLLIGCDPKSDTTSLLFGGKACPTIIETSTQKKLAGEEVQIGDVCFKRNGVFAMELGGPEVGRGCGGRGIIHGFELLEKLGFHDWDFDYVLLD
;
A
#
# COMPACT_ATOMS: atom_id res chain seq x y z
N MET A 1 33.27 -7.39 -36.65
CA MET A 1 32.65 -8.13 -35.53
C MET A 1 31.20 -8.37 -35.92
N GLU A 2 30.82 -9.61 -36.22
CA GLU A 2 29.48 -9.92 -36.70
C GLU A 2 28.47 -9.89 -35.53
N ARG A 3 27.23 -9.52 -35.83
CA ARG A 3 26.13 -9.34 -34.86
C ARG A 3 25.84 -10.57 -33.98
N GLY A 4 26.28 -11.76 -34.41
CA GLY A 4 26.15 -13.01 -33.65
C GLY A 4 27.12 -13.14 -32.47
N ASP A 5 28.31 -12.55 -32.56
CA ASP A 5 29.31 -12.59 -31.47
C ASP A 5 28.91 -11.64 -30.34
N ALA A 6 28.42 -10.45 -30.66
CA ALA A 6 27.96 -9.48 -29.68
C ALA A 6 26.78 -9.98 -28.81
N LEU A 7 25.90 -10.82 -29.37
CA LEU A 7 24.78 -11.41 -28.64
C LEU A 7 25.22 -12.55 -27.71
N LYS A 8 26.25 -13.31 -28.08
CA LYS A 8 26.84 -14.33 -27.22
C LYS A 8 27.57 -13.70 -26.04
N ASP A 9 28.38 -12.67 -26.30
CA ASP A 9 29.09 -11.93 -25.26
C ASP A 9 28.14 -11.33 -24.22
N MET A 10 27.03 -10.74 -24.68
CA MET A 10 25.97 -10.23 -23.79
C MET A 10 25.32 -11.35 -22.97
N HIS A 11 25.06 -12.51 -23.58
CA HIS A 11 24.44 -13.63 -22.89
C HIS A 11 25.34 -14.23 -21.81
N GLU A 12 26.65 -14.30 -22.06
CA GLU A 12 27.63 -14.77 -21.08
C GLU A 12 27.78 -13.78 -19.94
N HIS A 13 27.79 -12.47 -20.24
CA HIS A 13 27.83 -11.42 -19.22
C HIS A 13 26.61 -11.46 -18.29
N LEU A 14 25.40 -11.54 -18.85
CA LEU A 14 24.16 -11.61 -18.07
C LEU A 14 24.08 -12.86 -17.19
N ARG A 15 24.70 -13.97 -17.61
CA ARG A 15 24.80 -15.18 -16.78
C ARG A 15 25.77 -14.99 -15.63
N ALA A 16 26.94 -14.39 -15.89
CA ALA A 16 27.91 -14.09 -14.85
C ALA A 16 27.33 -13.14 -13.79
N GLU A 17 26.62 -12.09 -14.21
CA GLU A 17 25.89 -11.18 -13.32
C GLU A 17 24.83 -11.91 -12.48
N ALA A 18 24.07 -12.84 -13.07
CA ALA A 18 23.05 -13.60 -12.35
C ALA A 18 23.61 -14.58 -11.30
N ASP A 19 24.87 -14.99 -11.47
CA ASP A 19 25.60 -15.83 -10.51
C ASP A 19 26.28 -15.00 -9.40
N GLU A 20 26.24 -13.66 -9.48
CA GLU A 20 26.74 -12.81 -8.41
C GLU A 20 25.90 -13.02 -7.13
N PRO A 21 26.55 -13.24 -5.97
CA PRO A 21 25.83 -13.39 -4.72
C PRO A 21 25.07 -12.10 -4.40
N MET A 22 23.79 -12.22 -4.03
CA MET A 22 23.04 -11.04 -3.58
C MET A 22 23.73 -10.43 -2.35
N ASP A 23 24.09 -9.14 -2.46
CA ASP A 23 24.60 -8.39 -1.34
C ASP A 23 23.62 -8.45 -0.16
N GLN A 24 24.17 -8.56 1.05
CA GLN A 24 23.37 -8.48 2.26
C GLN A 24 22.73 -7.10 2.33
N VAL A 25 21.42 -7.06 2.57
CA VAL A 25 20.66 -5.82 2.75
C VAL A 25 21.39 -4.97 3.77
N HIS A 26 21.92 -3.82 3.35
CA HIS A 26 22.59 -2.90 4.28
C HIS A 26 21.64 -2.57 5.43
N GLU A 27 22.06 -2.87 6.67
CA GLU A 27 21.38 -2.39 7.86
C GLU A 27 21.36 -0.86 7.82
N MET A 28 20.23 -0.28 7.41
CA MET A 28 20.05 1.16 7.50
C MET A 28 20.05 1.54 8.98
N GLU A 29 21.01 2.38 9.38
CA GLU A 29 21.04 2.98 10.72
C GLU A 29 19.65 3.51 11.10
N SER A 30 19.30 3.36 12.39
CA SER A 30 18.04 3.78 12.95
C SER A 30 17.91 5.30 12.91
N VAL A 31 17.50 5.85 11.77
CA VAL A 31 17.12 7.24 11.71
C VAL A 31 15.80 7.36 12.44
N LYS A 32 15.80 7.89 13.67
CA LYS A 32 14.57 8.33 14.37
C LYS A 32 13.83 9.27 13.43
N LYS A 33 12.78 8.79 12.77
CA LYS A 33 12.13 9.53 11.68
C LYS A 33 10.64 9.63 11.91
N LYS A 34 10.17 10.86 11.80
CA LYS A 34 8.80 11.21 11.43
C LYS A 34 8.32 10.25 10.34
N THR A 35 7.12 9.68 10.51
CA THR A 35 6.47 8.80 9.53
C THR A 35 6.60 9.34 8.11
N GLN A 36 7.06 8.51 7.19
CA GLN A 36 7.18 8.86 5.77
C GLN A 36 5.90 8.48 5.04
N ILE A 37 5.19 9.48 4.51
CA ILE A 37 3.99 9.27 3.71
C ILE A 37 4.37 9.34 2.23
N ILE A 38 4.09 8.29 1.48
CA ILE A 38 4.41 8.16 0.05
C ILE A 38 3.13 7.85 -0.70
N ALA A 39 2.79 8.68 -1.68
CA ALA A 39 1.65 8.47 -2.56
C ALA A 39 2.11 8.10 -3.96
N ILE A 40 1.53 7.04 -4.53
CA ILE A 40 1.85 6.57 -5.88
C ILE A 40 0.70 6.90 -6.82
N TYR A 41 0.98 7.76 -7.80
CA TYR A 41 0.00 8.16 -8.80
C TYR A 41 0.27 7.49 -10.14
N GLY A 42 -0.79 7.38 -10.95
CA GLY A 42 -0.68 6.89 -12.31
C GLY A 42 -2.03 6.49 -12.90
N LYS A 43 -2.03 6.20 -14.20
CA LYS A 43 -3.24 5.79 -14.92
C LYS A 43 -3.80 4.48 -14.36
N GLY A 44 -5.11 4.27 -14.46
CA GLY A 44 -5.72 2.98 -14.16
C GLY A 44 -5.08 1.84 -14.97
N GLY A 45 -4.79 0.73 -14.31
CA GLY A 45 -4.24 -0.49 -14.94
C GLY A 45 -2.71 -0.52 -15.12
N ILE A 46 -1.95 0.49 -14.68
CA ILE A 46 -0.47 0.45 -14.79
C ILE A 46 0.20 -0.43 -13.73
N GLY A 47 -0.56 -1.04 -12.82
CA GLY A 47 -0.04 -1.89 -11.76
C GLY A 47 0.31 -1.19 -10.43
N LYS A 48 -0.26 -0.01 -10.14
CA LYS A 48 0.00 0.72 -8.87
C LYS A 48 -0.22 -0.15 -7.63
N SER A 49 -1.41 -0.71 -7.48
CA SER A 49 -1.80 -1.58 -6.38
C SER A 49 -0.91 -2.81 -6.27
N PHE A 50 -0.53 -3.39 -7.42
CA PHE A 50 0.39 -4.52 -7.47
C PHE A 50 1.77 -4.15 -6.94
N THR A 51 2.33 -3.03 -7.40
CA THR A 51 3.61 -2.52 -6.94
C THR A 51 3.57 -2.20 -5.44
N LEU A 52 2.53 -1.52 -4.96
CA LEU A 52 2.41 -1.11 -3.57
C LEU A 52 2.17 -2.28 -2.60
N ALA A 53 1.40 -3.30 -2.99
CA ALA A 53 1.21 -4.50 -2.18
C ALA A 53 2.53 -5.26 -1.98
N ASN A 54 3.33 -5.41 -3.04
CA ASN A 54 4.64 -6.07 -2.94
C ASN A 54 5.68 -5.20 -2.21
N LEU A 55 5.70 -3.89 -2.47
CA LEU A 55 6.61 -2.95 -1.80
C LEU A 55 6.35 -2.91 -0.29
N SER A 56 5.08 -2.80 0.12
CA SER A 56 4.70 -2.82 1.53
C SER A 56 5.09 -4.13 2.19
N HIS A 57 4.88 -5.26 1.52
CA HIS A 57 5.28 -6.57 2.04
C HIS A 57 6.79 -6.67 2.25
N MET A 58 7.59 -6.31 1.25
CA MET A 58 9.06 -6.29 1.35
C MET A 58 9.54 -5.38 2.48
N MET A 59 8.98 -4.17 2.60
CA MET A 59 9.32 -3.26 3.70
C MET A 59 8.98 -3.86 5.08
N ALA A 60 7.84 -4.57 5.18
CA ALA A 60 7.46 -5.27 6.40
C ALA A 60 8.40 -6.46 6.73
N GLU A 61 8.86 -7.20 5.72
CA GLU A 61 9.88 -8.25 5.88
C GLU A 61 11.23 -7.68 6.37
N GLN A 62 11.55 -6.45 6.00
CA GLN A 62 12.70 -5.69 6.51
C GLN A 62 12.46 -5.09 7.91
N GLY A 63 11.40 -5.50 8.60
CA GLY A 63 11.08 -5.07 9.96
C GLY A 63 10.46 -3.69 10.08
N LYS A 64 10.05 -3.04 8.98
CA LYS A 64 9.38 -1.74 9.02
C LYS A 64 7.90 -1.88 9.36
N ARG A 65 7.38 -0.95 10.15
CA ARG A 65 5.95 -0.78 10.39
C ARG A 65 5.35 -0.01 9.21
N VAL A 66 4.62 -0.72 8.36
CA VAL A 66 4.03 -0.16 7.13
C VAL A 66 2.51 -0.19 7.19
N LEU A 67 1.89 0.92 6.80
CA LEU A 67 0.46 1.04 6.53
C LEU A 67 0.24 1.27 5.03
N LEU A 68 -0.56 0.42 4.38
CA LEU A 68 -1.04 0.60 3.01
C LEU A 68 -2.50 1.07 3.04
N ILE A 69 -2.80 2.20 2.41
CA ILE A 69 -4.16 2.73 2.28
C ILE A 69 -4.54 2.80 0.80
N GLY A 70 -5.58 2.06 0.42
CA GLY A 70 -6.20 2.22 -0.89
C GLY A 70 -7.04 3.51 -0.92
N CYS A 71 -6.72 4.43 -1.82
CA CYS A 71 -7.45 5.68 -2.04
C CYS A 71 -8.21 5.69 -3.37
N ASP A 72 -8.06 4.66 -4.20
CA ASP A 72 -8.76 4.52 -5.48
C ASP A 72 -10.25 4.18 -5.25
N PRO A 73 -11.21 4.86 -5.92
CA PRO A 73 -12.63 4.53 -5.83
C PRO A 73 -12.95 3.05 -6.13
N LYS A 74 -12.09 2.35 -6.88
CA LYS A 74 -12.22 0.91 -7.15
C LYS A 74 -12.12 0.04 -5.88
N SER A 75 -11.45 0.53 -4.84
CA SER A 75 -11.38 -0.06 -3.50
C SER A 75 -10.92 -1.52 -3.47
N ASP A 76 -9.93 -1.89 -4.29
CA ASP A 76 -9.42 -3.27 -4.39
C ASP A 76 -7.91 -3.40 -4.15
N THR A 77 -7.23 -2.33 -3.72
CA THR A 77 -5.79 -2.33 -3.44
C THR A 77 -5.41 -3.43 -2.45
N THR A 78 -6.19 -3.54 -1.38
CA THR A 78 -5.92 -4.50 -0.29
C THR A 78 -6.23 -5.95 -0.67
N SER A 79 -6.98 -6.19 -1.75
CA SER A 79 -7.34 -7.55 -2.17
C SER A 79 -6.12 -8.44 -2.45
N LEU A 80 -5.03 -7.84 -2.95
CA LEU A 80 -3.77 -8.51 -3.21
C LEU A 80 -3.09 -9.05 -1.94
N LEU A 81 -3.30 -8.37 -0.81
CA LEU A 81 -2.82 -8.84 0.49
C LEU A 81 -3.75 -9.88 1.09
N PHE A 82 -5.07 -9.73 0.94
CA PHE A 82 -6.08 -10.52 1.65
C PHE A 82 -6.72 -11.63 0.79
N GLY A 83 -5.95 -12.24 -0.11
CA GLY A 83 -6.38 -13.44 -0.84
C GLY A 83 -7.56 -13.20 -1.79
N GLY A 84 -7.59 -12.05 -2.44
CA GLY A 84 -8.62 -11.67 -3.41
C GLY A 84 -9.85 -10.99 -2.81
N LYS A 85 -9.85 -10.67 -1.51
CA LYS A 85 -10.92 -9.90 -0.86
C LYS A 85 -10.37 -8.59 -0.33
N ALA A 86 -10.96 -7.47 -0.72
CA ALA A 86 -10.61 -6.17 -0.15
C ALA A 86 -11.02 -6.07 1.32
N CYS A 87 -10.31 -5.24 2.08
CA CYS A 87 -10.74 -4.82 3.40
C CYS A 87 -12.09 -4.08 3.32
N PRO A 88 -12.96 -4.19 4.34
CA PRO A 88 -14.08 -3.27 4.51
C PRO A 88 -13.63 -1.82 4.38
N THR A 89 -14.40 -1.01 3.64
CA THR A 89 -14.02 0.38 3.42
C THR A 89 -14.34 1.24 4.63
N ILE A 90 -13.52 2.27 4.86
CA ILE A 90 -13.69 3.22 5.96
C ILE A 90 -15.04 3.95 5.85
N ILE A 91 -15.39 4.42 4.65
CA ILE A 91 -16.63 5.17 4.42
C ILE A 91 -17.88 4.31 4.66
N GLU A 92 -17.93 3.10 4.11
CA GLU A 92 -19.09 2.22 4.27
C GLU A 92 -19.22 1.74 5.72
N THR A 93 -18.12 1.33 6.34
CA THR A 93 -18.09 0.88 7.75
C THR A 93 -18.56 1.99 8.69
N SER A 94 -18.05 3.22 8.50
CA SER A 94 -18.48 4.39 9.27
C SER A 94 -19.98 4.68 9.09
N THR A 95 -20.47 4.59 7.86
CA THR A 95 -21.89 4.80 7.56
C THR A 95 -22.77 3.76 8.26
N GLN A 96 -22.41 2.48 8.17
CA GLN A 96 -23.14 1.38 8.80
C GLN A 96 -23.17 1.53 10.33
N LYS A 97 -22.03 1.81 10.96
CA LYS A 97 -21.95 2.01 12.41
C LYS A 97 -22.75 3.21 12.88
N LYS A 98 -22.67 4.34 12.16
CA LYS A 98 -23.49 5.52 12.44
C LYS A 98 -24.98 5.22 12.39
N LEU A 99 -25.44 4.41 11.42
CA LEU A 99 -26.84 3.99 11.33
C LEU A 99 -27.25 3.05 12.48
N ALA A 100 -26.32 2.26 12.99
CA ALA A 100 -26.51 1.42 14.18
C ALA A 100 -26.43 2.19 15.51
N GLY A 101 -26.05 3.47 15.48
CA GLY A 101 -25.82 4.27 16.68
C GLY A 101 -24.50 3.95 17.40
N GLU A 102 -23.54 3.35 16.69
CA GLU A 102 -22.22 2.97 17.19
C GLU A 102 -21.13 3.91 16.67
N GLU A 103 -20.05 4.05 17.45
CA GLU A 103 -18.83 4.73 17.00
C GLU A 103 -17.91 3.76 16.26
N VAL A 104 -17.32 4.23 15.16
CA VAL A 104 -16.28 3.50 14.44
C VAL A 104 -14.98 3.50 15.25
N GLN A 105 -14.36 2.33 15.34
CA GLN A 105 -13.11 2.08 16.04
C GLN A 105 -12.05 1.64 15.03
N ILE A 106 -10.78 1.78 15.38
CA ILE A 106 -9.72 1.49 14.40
C ILE A 106 -9.68 0.02 13.96
N GLY A 107 -10.05 -0.88 14.87
CA GLY A 107 -10.13 -2.32 14.59
C GLY A 107 -11.23 -2.72 13.61
N ASP A 108 -12.15 -1.80 13.29
CA ASP A 108 -13.19 -2.06 12.28
C ASP A 108 -12.69 -1.85 10.85
N VAL A 109 -11.59 -1.11 10.67
CA VAL A 109 -11.13 -0.63 9.35
C VAL A 109 -9.63 -0.85 9.10
N CYS A 110 -8.83 -1.11 10.14
CA CYS A 110 -7.42 -1.44 10.03
C CYS A 110 -7.18 -2.93 10.24
N PHE A 111 -6.65 -3.60 9.22
CA PHE A 111 -6.36 -5.04 9.28
C PHE A 111 -4.88 -5.30 9.01
N LYS A 112 -4.37 -6.46 9.45
CA LYS A 112 -2.97 -6.83 9.24
C LYS A 112 -2.83 -8.16 8.52
N ARG A 113 -1.92 -8.22 7.55
CA ARG A 113 -1.53 -9.44 6.85
C ARG A 113 -0.04 -9.41 6.50
N ASN A 114 0.67 -10.50 6.75
CA ASN A 114 2.09 -10.65 6.39
C ASN A 114 2.97 -9.45 6.82
N GLY A 115 2.71 -8.93 8.02
CA GLY A 115 3.44 -7.77 8.57
C GLY A 115 2.88 -6.40 8.16
N VAL A 116 2.11 -6.31 7.07
CA VAL A 116 1.54 -5.06 6.53
C VAL A 116 0.21 -4.74 7.19
N PHE A 117 0.05 -3.51 7.68
CA PHE A 117 -1.25 -2.95 8.05
C PHE A 117 -1.93 -2.39 6.81
N ALA A 118 -3.22 -2.58 6.67
CA ALA A 118 -3.95 -2.23 5.47
C ALA A 118 -5.33 -1.64 5.80
N MET A 119 -5.74 -0.67 4.98
CA MET A 119 -7.04 -0.01 5.02
C MET A 119 -7.52 0.27 3.60
N GLU A 120 -8.84 0.36 3.42
CA GLU A 120 -9.45 0.90 2.21
C GLU A 120 -10.27 2.14 2.58
N LEU A 121 -10.05 3.26 1.91
CA LEU A 121 -10.88 4.45 2.12
C LEU A 121 -12.31 4.19 1.67
N GLY A 122 -12.47 3.55 0.51
CA GLY A 122 -13.74 3.53 -0.19
C GLY A 122 -14.02 4.85 -0.91
N GLY A 123 -15.06 4.82 -1.73
CA GLY A 123 -15.56 6.00 -2.44
C GLY A 123 -17.09 6.01 -2.44
N PRO A 124 -17.70 7.12 -2.90
CA PRO A 124 -19.13 7.13 -3.11
C PRO A 124 -19.52 6.13 -4.22
N GLU A 125 -20.78 5.69 -4.23
CA GLU A 125 -21.31 4.83 -5.28
C GLU A 125 -21.00 5.38 -6.68
N VAL A 126 -20.71 4.50 -7.64
CA VAL A 126 -20.45 4.89 -9.03
C VAL A 126 -21.62 5.73 -9.57
N GLY A 127 -21.30 6.90 -10.12
CA GLY A 127 -22.31 7.83 -10.62
C GLY A 127 -22.94 8.73 -9.54
N ARG A 128 -22.52 8.64 -8.28
CA ARG A 128 -22.92 9.53 -7.19
C ARG A 128 -21.72 10.20 -6.54
N GLY A 129 -21.87 11.48 -6.22
CA GLY A 129 -20.84 12.24 -5.49
C GLY A 129 -19.58 12.56 -6.30
N CYS A 130 -18.49 12.85 -5.59
CA CYS A 130 -17.19 13.19 -6.15
C CYS A 130 -16.12 12.34 -5.45
N GLY A 131 -15.33 11.58 -6.21
CA GLY A 131 -14.27 10.72 -5.65
C GLY A 131 -13.29 11.47 -4.75
N GLY A 132 -12.94 12.71 -5.11
CA GLY A 132 -12.08 13.56 -4.28
C GLY A 132 -12.68 13.91 -2.92
N ARG A 133 -14.01 14.11 -2.81
CA ARG A 133 -14.67 14.32 -1.51
C ARG A 133 -14.67 13.06 -0.66
N GLY A 134 -14.74 11.88 -1.28
CA GLY A 134 -14.62 10.60 -0.56
C GLY A 134 -13.28 10.47 0.15
N ILE A 135 -12.19 10.74 -0.59
CA ILE A 135 -10.83 10.70 -0.04
C ILE A 135 -10.68 11.69 1.12
N ILE A 136 -11.07 12.95 0.93
CA ILE A 136 -11.00 13.98 2.00
C ILE A 136 -11.77 13.52 3.24
N HIS A 137 -13.01 13.08 3.05
CA HIS A 137 -13.86 12.66 4.16
C HIS A 137 -13.30 11.45 4.91
N GLY A 138 -12.75 10.47 4.20
CA GLY A 138 -12.16 9.31 4.85
C GLY A 138 -10.87 9.64 5.61
N PHE A 139 -10.05 10.58 5.11
CA PHE A 139 -8.90 11.10 5.87
C PHE A 139 -9.31 11.91 7.10
N GLU A 140 -10.35 12.75 7.02
CA GLU A 140 -10.91 13.43 8.21
C GLU A 140 -11.35 12.43 9.29
N LEU A 141 -11.86 11.26 8.89
CA LEU A 141 -12.22 10.20 9.82
C LEU A 141 -10.98 9.51 10.39
N LEU A 142 -9.96 9.22 9.57
CA LEU A 142 -8.69 8.68 10.04
C LEU A 142 -8.00 9.62 11.04
N GLU A 143 -8.03 10.92 10.80
CA GLU A 143 -7.51 11.93 11.73
C GLU A 143 -8.22 11.85 13.09
N LYS A 144 -9.56 11.71 13.10
CA LYS A 144 -10.34 11.53 14.34
C LYS A 144 -10.00 10.23 15.07
N LEU A 145 -9.57 9.21 14.36
CA LEU A 145 -9.14 7.93 14.93
C LEU A 145 -7.67 7.94 15.41
N GLY A 146 -6.97 9.07 15.26
CA GLY A 146 -5.58 9.24 15.73
C GLY A 146 -4.53 8.81 14.72
N PHE A 147 -4.78 8.97 13.41
CA PHE A 147 -3.86 8.58 12.33
C PHE A 147 -2.39 9.01 12.54
N HIS A 148 -2.17 10.19 13.11
CA HIS A 148 -0.84 10.73 13.35
C HIS A 148 -0.09 10.10 14.53
N ASP A 149 -0.78 9.32 15.37
CA ASP A 149 -0.24 8.73 16.60
C ASP A 149 0.14 7.24 16.46
N TRP A 150 -0.10 6.63 15.29
CA TRP A 150 0.04 5.17 15.11
C TRP A 150 1.47 4.65 14.90
N ASP A 151 2.48 5.53 14.97
CA ASP A 151 3.92 5.18 14.96
C ASP A 151 4.31 4.23 13.81
N PHE A 152 3.89 4.57 12.59
CA PHE A 152 4.31 3.89 11.37
C PHE A 152 5.62 4.47 10.85
N ASP A 153 6.52 3.61 10.34
CA ASP A 153 7.71 4.04 9.61
C ASP A 153 7.31 4.61 8.25
N TYR A 154 6.38 3.92 7.57
CA TYR A 154 5.89 4.25 6.24
C TYR A 154 4.36 4.16 6.15
N VAL A 155 3.74 5.15 5.52
CA VAL A 155 2.37 5.09 5.03
C VAL A 155 2.40 5.18 3.51
N LEU A 156 1.90 4.16 2.83
CA LEU A 156 1.81 4.08 1.38
C LEU A 156 0.36 4.33 0.96
N LEU A 157 0.16 5.28 0.05
CA LEU A 157 -1.14 5.64 -0.50
C LEU A 157 -1.20 5.20 -1.98
N ASP A 158 -2.18 4.35 -2.30
CA ASP A 158 -2.51 3.94 -3.69
C ASP A 158 -3.62 4.82 -4.29
#